data_AF-A0AAU2AHD9-F1
#
_entry.id   AF-A0AAU2AHD9-F1
#
_cell.length_a   1.000
_cell.length_b   1.000
_cell.length_c   1.000
_cell.angle_alpha   90.00
_cell.angle_beta   90.00
_cell.angle_gamma   90.00
#
_symmetry.space_group_name_H-M   'P 1'
#
loop_
_entity.id
_entity.type
_entity.pdbx_description
1 polymer ?
#
loop_
_entity_poly.entity_id
_entity_poly.type
_entity_poly.pdbx_seq_one_letter_code
_entity_poly.pdbx_strand_id
1 'polypeptide(L)'
;MLAMSAEGILPKVDYAIFADTGWEPKAVYAHLERLEKEIAKPAGIPVIHVTSGNIRDDALDPEHRFASMPLYILNQDGRPGMTRRQCTGEYKIKPIKKKVRELLGYPHPLRIPKGVFVDQWVGISTDEFHRAKDSDVQYMRNRHPLIDLNWSRADCVRYLTSIGLADTPKSSCLGCPFHGNQQWRNIRDTSPEEWEDVVAFDAAIRQGNARANASGNPLLGQAFLHRSRVPLSRAPIDHVTAAEWAARQQELDDLVAGAEEMEDGVADGCSPWACRGEADPVQDDFGLAS
;
A
#
# COMPACT_ATOMS: atom_id res chain seq x y z
N MET A 1 -11.55 0.54 -3.66
CA MET A 1 -12.06 -0.84 -3.87
C MET A 1 -13.10 -1.26 -2.83
N LEU A 2 -12.81 -1.29 -1.52
CA LEU A 2 -13.82 -1.66 -0.51
C LEU A 2 -15.07 -0.75 -0.60
N ALA A 3 -14.88 0.57 -0.62
CA ALA A 3 -15.96 1.54 -0.83
C ALA A 3 -16.72 1.29 -2.15
N MET A 4 -16.01 1.11 -3.26
CA MET A 4 -16.63 0.80 -4.56
C MET A 4 -17.46 -0.48 -4.54
N SER A 5 -17.03 -1.50 -3.78
CA SER A 5 -17.78 -2.75 -3.61
C SER A 5 -19.02 -2.55 -2.72
N ALA A 6 -18.90 -1.72 -1.68
CA ALA A 6 -20.01 -1.34 -0.80
C ALA A 6 -21.07 -0.49 -1.53
N GLU A 7 -20.66 0.36 -2.45
CA GLU A 7 -21.52 1.23 -3.27
C GLU A 7 -22.08 0.52 -4.52
N GLY A 8 -21.67 -0.72 -4.79
CA GLY A 8 -22.14 -1.49 -5.95
C GLY A 8 -21.51 -1.09 -7.29
N ILE A 9 -20.48 -0.25 -7.30
CA ILE A 9 -19.67 0.08 -8.49
C ILE A 9 -18.88 -1.16 -8.94
N LEU A 10 -18.35 -1.91 -7.98
CA LEU A 10 -17.73 -3.21 -8.20
C LEU A 10 -18.63 -4.31 -7.61
N PRO A 11 -18.50 -5.57 -8.07
CA PRO A 11 -19.16 -6.70 -7.42
C PRO A 11 -18.95 -6.71 -5.89
N LYS A 12 -19.96 -7.16 -5.15
CA LYS A 12 -19.85 -7.23 -3.69
C LYS A 12 -18.84 -8.31 -3.29
N VAL A 13 -17.86 -7.96 -2.47
CA VAL A 13 -16.92 -8.92 -1.88
C VAL A 13 -17.54 -9.61 -0.67
N ASP A 14 -17.21 -10.89 -0.47
CA ASP A 14 -17.68 -11.65 0.70
C ASP A 14 -16.95 -11.23 1.98
N TYR A 15 -15.67 -10.87 1.87
CA TYR A 15 -14.81 -10.49 3.00
C TYR A 15 -13.78 -9.45 2.57
N ALA A 16 -13.39 -8.59 3.50
CA ALA A 16 -12.15 -7.82 3.42
C ALA A 16 -11.16 -8.35 4.46
N ILE A 17 -9.87 -8.43 4.11
CA ILE A 17 -8.84 -8.94 5.04
C ILE A 17 -7.80 -7.84 5.26
N PHE A 18 -7.59 -7.46 6.52
CA PHE A 18 -6.50 -6.60 6.95
C PHE A 18 -5.39 -7.46 7.56
N ALA A 19 -4.19 -7.39 6.98
CA ALA A 19 -3.02 -8.10 7.50
C ALA A 19 -2.20 -7.15 8.39
N ASP A 20 -2.47 -7.24 9.69
CA ASP A 20 -1.86 -6.41 10.71
C ASP A 20 -0.45 -6.90 11.05
N THR A 21 0.54 -6.04 10.85
CA THR A 21 1.93 -6.32 11.21
C THR A 21 2.22 -6.06 12.69
N GLY A 22 1.24 -5.57 13.45
CA GLY A 22 1.39 -5.14 14.85
C GLY A 22 2.16 -3.83 15.02
N TRP A 23 2.51 -3.15 13.91
CA TRP A 23 3.33 -1.95 13.91
C TRP A 23 2.98 -1.02 12.73
N GLU A 24 1.70 -0.89 12.43
CA GLU A 24 1.21 0.10 11.47
C GLU A 24 1.07 1.49 12.17
N PRO A 25 1.14 2.61 11.45
CA PRO A 25 0.91 3.93 12.05
C PRO A 25 -0.48 4.07 12.67
N LYS A 26 -0.63 4.86 13.73
CA LYS A 26 -1.90 5.20 14.41
C LYS A 26 -2.97 5.67 13.41
N ALA A 27 -2.57 6.48 12.43
CA ALA A 27 -3.46 6.94 11.38
C ALA A 27 -4.04 5.80 10.52
N VAL A 28 -3.28 4.72 10.29
CA VAL A 28 -3.77 3.54 9.56
C VAL A 28 -4.82 2.80 10.37
N TYR A 29 -4.60 2.61 11.67
CA TYR A 29 -5.60 1.98 12.55
C TYR A 29 -6.87 2.81 12.67
N ALA A 30 -6.75 4.14 12.85
CA ALA A 30 -7.90 5.05 12.89
C ALA A 30 -8.68 5.05 11.57
N HIS A 31 -7.97 5.05 10.43
CA HIS A 31 -8.61 4.96 9.12
C HIS A 31 -9.33 3.62 8.92
N LEU A 32 -8.74 2.51 9.36
CA LEU A 32 -9.34 1.18 9.29
C LEU A 32 -10.63 1.09 10.13
N GLU A 33 -10.60 1.60 11.37
CA GLU A 33 -11.78 1.67 12.22
C GLU A 33 -12.91 2.47 11.56
N ARG A 34 -12.56 3.62 10.97
CA ARG A 34 -13.50 4.45 10.20
C ARG A 34 -14.08 3.68 9.01
N LEU A 35 -13.25 3.03 8.20
CA LEU A 35 -13.69 2.23 7.06
C LEU A 35 -14.63 1.09 7.48
N GLU A 36 -14.31 0.40 8.58
CA GLU A 36 -15.16 -0.66 9.11
C GLU A 36 -16.52 -0.16 9.54
N LYS A 37 -16.54 0.95 10.28
CA LYS A 37 -17.75 1.54 10.83
C LYS A 37 -18.64 2.16 9.76
N GLU A 38 -18.06 2.93 8.85
CA GLU A 38 -18.80 3.80 7.93
C GLU A 38 -19.08 3.13 6.58
N ILE A 39 -18.24 2.17 6.16
CA ILE A 39 -18.35 1.57 4.82
C ILE A 39 -18.66 0.07 4.92
N ALA A 40 -17.80 -0.71 5.58
CA ALA A 40 -17.89 -2.17 5.54
C ALA A 40 -19.12 -2.70 6.27
N LYS A 41 -19.38 -2.22 7.50
CA LYS A 41 -20.50 -2.66 8.33
C LYS A 41 -21.87 -2.33 7.72
N PRO A 42 -22.14 -1.11 7.22
CA PRO A 42 -23.40 -0.81 6.53
C PRO A 42 -23.61 -1.66 5.27
N ALA A 43 -22.52 -1.97 4.54
CA ALA A 43 -22.58 -2.85 3.38
C ALA A 43 -22.69 -4.35 3.74
N GLY A 44 -22.56 -4.72 5.01
CA GLY A 44 -22.54 -6.11 5.45
C GLY A 44 -21.34 -6.89 4.93
N ILE A 45 -20.17 -6.24 4.81
CA ILE A 45 -18.89 -6.84 4.42
C ILE A 45 -18.05 -7.03 5.69
N PRO A 46 -17.83 -8.26 6.17
CA PRO A 46 -16.98 -8.49 7.33
C PRO A 46 -15.52 -8.15 7.02
N VAL A 47 -14.90 -7.38 7.91
CA VAL A 47 -13.45 -7.11 7.88
C VAL A 47 -12.75 -8.05 8.86
N ILE A 48 -11.85 -8.88 8.33
CA ILE A 48 -11.12 -9.89 9.08
C ILE A 48 -9.70 -9.39 9.31
N HIS A 49 -9.32 -9.26 10.57
CA HIS A 49 -7.95 -8.95 10.97
C HIS A 49 -7.15 -10.24 11.10
N VAL A 50 -5.99 -10.29 10.47
CA VAL A 50 -5.05 -11.39 10.56
C VAL A 50 -3.68 -10.85 10.97
N THR A 51 -3.01 -11.55 11.87
CA THR A 51 -1.67 -11.17 12.35
C THR A 51 -0.77 -12.39 12.41
N SER A 52 0.54 -12.17 12.42
CA SER A 52 1.56 -13.18 12.69
C SER A 52 2.51 -12.77 13.83
N GLY A 53 2.08 -11.83 14.68
CA GLY A 53 2.91 -11.23 15.71
C GLY A 53 3.19 -9.76 15.42
N ASN A 54 4.17 -9.22 16.13
CA ASN A 54 4.60 -7.84 15.98
C ASN A 54 5.96 -7.79 15.26
N ILE A 55 5.96 -7.24 14.04
CA ILE A 55 7.18 -7.16 13.21
C ILE A 55 8.32 -6.39 13.89
N ARG A 56 8.02 -5.42 14.75
CA ARG A 56 9.01 -4.66 15.51
C ARG A 56 9.69 -5.56 16.54
N ASP A 57 8.89 -6.25 17.34
CA ASP A 57 9.38 -7.09 18.43
C ASP A 57 10.16 -8.29 17.87
N ASP A 58 9.62 -8.93 16.83
CA ASP A 58 10.28 -10.05 16.16
C ASP A 58 11.60 -9.63 15.47
N ALA A 59 11.71 -8.38 15.03
CA ALA A 59 12.95 -7.84 14.47
C ALA A 59 14.00 -7.49 15.56
N LEU A 60 13.57 -7.29 16.81
CA LEU A 60 14.44 -7.02 17.96
C LEU A 60 14.76 -8.30 18.77
N ASP A 61 14.01 -9.38 18.59
CA ASP A 61 14.24 -10.64 19.29
C ASP A 61 15.50 -11.38 18.74
N PRO A 62 16.54 -11.60 19.57
CA PRO A 62 17.76 -12.31 19.16
C PRO A 62 17.57 -13.82 18.94
N GLU A 63 16.51 -14.41 19.52
CA GLU A 63 16.14 -15.81 19.34
C GLU A 63 15.19 -16.00 18.15
N HIS A 64 14.47 -14.94 17.75
CA HIS A 64 13.75 -14.94 16.50
C HIS A 64 14.70 -14.73 15.32
N ARG A 65 14.40 -15.39 14.20
CA ARG A 65 15.17 -15.19 12.97
C ARG A 65 15.02 -13.72 12.54
N PHE A 66 16.11 -12.96 12.53
CA PHE A 66 16.22 -11.53 12.17
C PHE A 66 15.73 -11.16 10.75
N ALA A 67 15.28 -12.14 9.97
CA ALA A 67 15.08 -12.00 8.53
C ALA A 67 13.67 -11.52 8.18
N SER A 68 13.19 -10.40 8.74
CA SER A 68 11.86 -9.86 8.39
C SER A 68 12.00 -8.61 7.51
N MET A 69 12.77 -7.62 7.94
CA MET A 69 12.76 -6.28 7.33
C MET A 69 13.92 -6.07 6.32
N PRO A 70 13.69 -5.33 5.22
CA PRO A 70 14.71 -5.01 4.22
C PRO A 70 15.54 -3.78 4.66
N LEU A 71 16.36 -3.93 5.70
CA LEU A 71 17.18 -2.89 6.29
C LEU A 71 18.38 -2.53 5.39
N TYR A 72 18.79 -1.26 5.41
CA TYR A 72 20.02 -0.82 4.75
C TYR A 72 21.24 -1.20 5.57
N ILE A 73 22.24 -1.81 4.95
CA ILE A 73 23.46 -2.25 5.63
C ILE A 73 24.64 -1.39 5.21
N LEU A 74 25.49 -1.03 6.18
CA LEU A 74 26.86 -0.55 5.96
C LEU A 74 27.81 -1.65 6.43
N ASN A 75 28.46 -2.32 5.48
CA ASN A 75 29.40 -3.40 5.78
C ASN A 75 30.67 -2.88 6.47
N GLN A 76 31.42 -3.76 7.14
CA GLN A 76 32.72 -3.43 7.75
C GLN A 76 33.74 -2.85 6.76
N ASP A 77 33.68 -3.26 5.49
CA ASP A 77 34.51 -2.70 4.40
C ASP A 77 33.98 -1.35 3.85
N GLY A 78 32.95 -0.79 4.48
CA GLY A 78 32.30 0.46 4.11
C GLY A 78 31.32 0.33 2.94
N ARG A 79 31.14 -0.86 2.35
CA ARG A 79 30.26 -1.02 1.19
C ARG A 79 28.78 -0.98 1.58
N PRO A 80 27.93 -0.37 0.75
CA PRO A 80 26.49 -0.38 0.95
C PRO A 80 25.90 -1.76 0.62
N GLY A 81 24.97 -2.22 1.46
CA GLY A 81 24.13 -3.41 1.22
C GLY A 81 22.68 -3.19 1.62
N MET A 82 21.84 -4.21 1.44
CA MET A 82 20.45 -4.26 1.91
C MET A 82 20.06 -5.70 2.22
N THR A 83 19.35 -5.93 3.33
CA THR A 83 18.81 -7.26 3.63
C THR A 83 17.62 -7.58 2.70
N ARG A 84 17.33 -8.87 2.55
CA ARG A 84 16.21 -9.31 1.70
C ARG A 84 14.88 -8.96 2.36
N ARG A 85 13.93 -8.49 1.57
CA ARG A 85 12.54 -8.28 2.01
C ARG A 85 11.83 -9.62 2.21
N GLN A 86 11.50 -9.96 3.44
CA GLN A 86 10.75 -11.18 3.78
C GLN A 86 9.45 -10.88 4.53
N CYS A 87 9.32 -9.68 5.12
CA CYS A 87 8.19 -9.23 5.92
C CYS A 87 6.84 -9.35 5.21
N THR A 88 6.79 -9.11 3.90
CA THR A 88 5.55 -9.23 3.13
C THR A 88 5.09 -10.68 3.04
N GLY A 89 6.01 -11.63 2.90
CA GLY A 89 5.69 -13.05 2.96
C GLY A 89 5.17 -13.46 4.34
N GLU A 90 5.87 -13.03 5.39
CA GLU A 90 5.63 -13.49 6.77
C GLU A 90 4.41 -12.84 7.43
N TYR A 91 4.26 -11.52 7.35
CA TYR A 91 3.21 -10.77 8.06
C TYR A 91 2.00 -10.44 7.20
N LYS A 92 2.09 -10.59 5.87
CA LYS A 92 0.97 -10.33 4.96
C LYS A 92 0.48 -11.61 4.29
N ILE A 93 1.31 -12.20 3.42
CA ILE A 93 0.88 -13.30 2.55
C ILE A 93 0.53 -14.57 3.36
N LYS A 94 1.39 -14.97 4.30
CA LYS A 94 1.18 -16.19 5.12
C LYS A 94 -0.11 -16.13 5.96
N PRO A 95 -0.38 -15.09 6.78
CA PRO A 95 -1.61 -15.02 7.56
C PRO A 95 -2.86 -14.88 6.69
N ILE A 96 -2.81 -14.15 5.56
CA ILE A 96 -3.91 -14.09 4.59
C ILE A 96 -4.21 -15.49 4.04
N LYS A 97 -3.20 -16.22 3.55
CA LYS A 97 -3.37 -17.59 3.04
C LYS A 97 -3.96 -18.52 4.09
N LYS A 98 -3.49 -18.44 5.34
CA LYS A 98 -4.04 -19.22 6.45
C LYS A 98 -5.54 -18.94 6.61
N LYS A 99 -5.94 -17.67 6.63
CA LYS A 99 -7.36 -17.29 6.78
C LYS A 99 -8.21 -17.69 5.58
N VAL A 100 -7.72 -17.50 4.35
CA VAL A 100 -8.42 -17.95 3.12
C VAL A 100 -8.71 -19.45 3.18
N ARG A 101 -7.74 -20.25 3.64
CA ARG A 101 -7.93 -21.70 3.79
C ARG A 101 -8.97 -22.06 4.85
N GLU A 102 -9.01 -21.32 5.96
CA GLU A 102 -10.05 -21.47 6.99
C GLU A 102 -11.44 -21.14 6.41
N LEU A 103 -11.57 -20.03 5.67
CA LEU A 103 -12.82 -19.62 5.02
C LEU A 103 -13.30 -20.63 3.98
N LEU A 104 -12.37 -21.25 3.24
CA LEU A 104 -12.69 -22.34 2.30
C LEU A 104 -13.04 -23.67 2.99
N GLY A 105 -12.89 -23.78 4.31
CA GLY A 105 -13.15 -25.03 5.06
C GLY A 105 -12.02 -26.08 4.97
N TYR A 106 -10.83 -25.68 4.51
CA TYR A 106 -9.67 -26.57 4.33
C TYR A 106 -8.42 -26.03 5.04
N PRO A 107 -8.41 -25.91 6.38
CA PRO A 107 -7.22 -25.48 7.12
C PRO A 107 -6.00 -26.36 6.80
N HIS A 108 -4.79 -25.80 6.89
CA HIS A 108 -3.56 -26.56 6.65
C HIS A 108 -3.42 -27.71 7.68
N PRO A 109 -3.03 -28.94 7.28
CA PRO A 109 -2.49 -29.36 5.97
C PRO A 109 -3.51 -29.95 4.97
N LEU A 110 -4.82 -29.80 5.20
CA LEU A 110 -5.85 -30.44 4.36
C LEU A 110 -5.73 -30.02 2.89
N ARG A 111 -5.84 -30.98 1.96
CA ARG A 111 -5.80 -30.64 0.53
C ARG A 111 -7.09 -29.92 0.12
N ILE A 112 -6.95 -28.81 -0.60
CA ILE A 112 -8.09 -28.13 -1.24
C ILE A 112 -8.47 -28.88 -2.51
N PRO A 113 -9.74 -29.25 -2.71
CA PRO A 113 -10.21 -29.89 -3.94
C PRO A 113 -9.95 -29.03 -5.18
N LYS A 114 -9.73 -29.69 -6.32
CA LYS A 114 -9.55 -28.98 -7.60
C LYS A 114 -10.82 -28.20 -7.94
N GLY A 115 -10.66 -26.94 -8.35
CA GLY A 115 -11.79 -26.07 -8.71
C GLY A 115 -12.36 -25.26 -7.55
N VAL A 116 -11.92 -25.50 -6.31
CA VAL A 116 -12.26 -24.65 -5.15
C VAL A 116 -11.20 -23.55 -5.03
N PHE A 117 -11.63 -22.29 -5.13
CA PHE A 117 -10.76 -21.12 -5.04
C PHE A 117 -11.53 -19.88 -4.57
N VAL A 118 -10.79 -18.85 -4.17
CA VAL A 118 -11.32 -17.49 -3.98
C VAL A 118 -10.78 -16.56 -5.07
N ASP A 119 -11.57 -15.57 -5.47
CA ASP A 119 -11.05 -14.40 -6.18
C ASP A 119 -10.55 -13.39 -5.15
N GLN A 120 -9.25 -13.10 -5.17
CA GLN A 120 -8.61 -12.13 -4.28
C GLN A 120 -8.36 -10.83 -5.04
N TRP A 121 -9.04 -9.76 -4.62
CA TRP A 121 -8.82 -8.44 -5.21
C TRP A 121 -7.59 -7.77 -4.59
N VAL A 122 -6.70 -7.28 -5.43
CA VAL A 122 -5.51 -6.54 -5.00
C VAL A 122 -5.51 -5.18 -5.68
N GLY A 123 -5.46 -4.11 -4.87
CA GLY A 123 -5.57 -2.73 -5.33
C GLY A 123 -4.28 -2.25 -5.98
N ILE A 124 -4.07 -2.65 -7.23
CA ILE A 124 -2.96 -2.22 -8.08
C ILE A 124 -3.57 -1.40 -9.22
N SER A 125 -3.14 -0.15 -9.35
CA SER A 125 -3.57 0.77 -10.42
C SER A 125 -2.74 0.58 -11.69
N THR A 126 -3.13 1.25 -12.78
CA THR A 126 -2.49 1.16 -14.10
C THR A 126 -1.03 1.62 -14.09
N ASP A 127 -0.68 2.65 -13.33
CA ASP A 127 0.69 3.13 -13.12
C ASP A 127 1.56 2.17 -12.29
N GLU A 128 0.95 1.17 -11.65
CA GLU A 128 1.61 0.12 -10.87
C GLU A 128 1.52 -1.27 -11.51
N PHE A 129 1.07 -1.39 -12.77
CA PHE A 129 0.75 -2.67 -13.42
C PHE A 129 1.86 -3.72 -13.35
N HIS A 130 3.14 -3.31 -13.36
CA HIS A 130 4.28 -4.21 -13.24
C HIS A 130 4.30 -5.02 -11.93
N ARG A 131 3.58 -4.55 -10.90
CA ARG A 131 3.36 -5.22 -9.61
C ARG A 131 2.23 -6.25 -9.64
N ALA A 132 1.38 -6.25 -10.67
CA ALA A 132 0.33 -7.25 -10.83
C ALA A 132 0.97 -8.62 -11.11
N LYS A 133 0.59 -9.61 -10.31
CA LYS A 133 1.12 -10.98 -10.35
C LYS A 133 0.00 -11.95 -10.03
N ASP A 134 0.04 -13.08 -10.71
CA ASP A 134 -0.81 -14.22 -10.36
C ASP A 134 -0.46 -14.76 -8.96
N SER A 135 -1.44 -15.44 -8.37
CA SER A 135 -1.24 -16.18 -7.14
C SER A 135 -0.27 -17.35 -7.38
N ASP A 136 0.62 -17.59 -6.42
CA ASP A 136 1.51 -18.75 -6.38
C ASP A 136 0.80 -20.04 -5.92
N VAL A 137 -0.50 -19.97 -5.61
CA VAL A 137 -1.33 -21.11 -5.18
C VAL A 137 -2.63 -21.19 -5.96
N GLN A 138 -3.08 -22.42 -6.23
CA GLN A 138 -4.25 -22.69 -7.10
C GLN A 138 -5.61 -22.33 -6.48
N TYR A 139 -5.69 -22.21 -5.17
CA TYR A 139 -6.94 -21.91 -4.44
C TYR A 139 -7.19 -20.40 -4.27
N MET A 140 -6.35 -19.55 -4.86
CA MET A 140 -6.51 -18.10 -4.88
C MET A 140 -6.26 -17.62 -6.31
N ARG A 141 -7.11 -16.72 -6.79
CA ARG A 141 -6.94 -16.06 -8.09
C ARG A 141 -6.85 -14.56 -7.84
N ASN A 142 -5.70 -13.98 -8.12
CA ASN A 142 -5.55 -12.53 -7.98
C ASN A 142 -6.34 -11.83 -9.08
N ARG A 143 -7.13 -10.83 -8.71
CA ARG A 143 -7.85 -9.93 -9.63
C ARG A 143 -7.43 -8.50 -9.35
N HIS A 144 -7.44 -7.68 -10.40
CA HIS A 144 -6.97 -6.30 -10.34
C HIS A 144 -8.02 -5.33 -10.89
N PRO A 145 -9.14 -5.12 -10.16
CA PRO A 145 -10.27 -4.33 -10.66
C PRO A 145 -9.90 -2.90 -11.08
N LEU A 146 -8.91 -2.29 -10.43
CA LEU A 146 -8.47 -0.93 -10.78
C LEU A 146 -7.75 -0.89 -12.14
N ILE A 147 -7.06 -1.96 -12.54
CA ILE A 147 -6.51 -2.09 -13.90
C ILE A 147 -7.65 -2.30 -14.89
N ASP A 148 -8.62 -3.17 -14.56
CA ASP A 148 -9.78 -3.45 -15.41
C ASP A 148 -10.62 -2.19 -15.68
N LEU A 149 -10.68 -1.28 -14.71
CA LEU A 149 -11.33 0.04 -14.82
C LEU A 149 -10.45 1.12 -15.49
N ASN A 150 -9.20 0.81 -15.84
CA ASN A 150 -8.20 1.76 -16.32
C ASN A 150 -7.92 2.92 -15.34
N TRP A 151 -7.94 2.67 -14.03
CA TRP A 151 -7.69 3.68 -13.00
C TRP A 151 -6.22 3.78 -12.65
N SER A 152 -5.69 5.00 -12.72
CA SER A 152 -4.40 5.38 -12.15
C SER A 152 -4.50 5.63 -10.64
N ARG A 153 -3.36 5.84 -9.98
CA ARG A 153 -3.36 6.32 -8.59
C ARG A 153 -4.09 7.66 -8.42
N ALA A 154 -4.01 8.57 -9.40
CA ALA A 154 -4.72 9.85 -9.34
C ALA A 154 -6.25 9.67 -9.40
N ASP A 155 -6.74 8.73 -10.21
CA ASP A 155 -8.17 8.36 -10.22
C ASP A 155 -8.62 7.83 -8.87
N CYS A 156 -7.80 6.98 -8.24
CA CYS A 156 -8.10 6.46 -6.91
C CYS A 156 -8.22 7.57 -5.87
N VAL A 157 -7.30 8.55 -5.91
CA VAL A 157 -7.33 9.72 -5.00
C VAL A 157 -8.57 10.56 -5.26
N ARG A 158 -8.90 10.88 -6.53
CA ARG A 158 -10.13 11.63 -6.88
C ARG A 158 -11.38 10.94 -6.34
N TYR A 159 -11.50 9.63 -6.56
CA TYR A 159 -12.63 8.87 -6.05
C TYR A 159 -12.70 8.90 -4.51
N LEU A 160 -11.59 8.63 -3.82
CA LEU A 160 -11.56 8.70 -2.35
C LEU A 160 -11.93 10.10 -1.84
N THR A 161 -11.44 11.16 -2.48
CA THR A 161 -11.82 12.54 -2.17
C THR A 161 -13.32 12.77 -2.34
N SER A 162 -13.92 12.30 -3.44
CA SER A 162 -15.36 12.47 -3.70
C SER A 162 -16.27 11.83 -2.65
N ILE A 163 -15.77 10.84 -1.90
CA ILE A 163 -16.49 10.17 -0.82
C ILE A 163 -15.99 10.56 0.58
N GLY A 164 -15.21 11.66 0.68
CA GLY A 164 -14.73 12.20 1.95
C GLY A 164 -13.63 11.37 2.63
N LEU A 165 -12.86 10.60 1.85
CA LEU A 165 -11.72 9.78 2.28
C LEU A 165 -10.38 10.29 1.70
N ALA A 166 -10.26 11.60 1.46
CA ALA A 166 -9.03 12.21 0.95
C ALA A 166 -7.82 11.98 1.90
N ASP A 167 -8.09 11.74 3.19
CA ASP A 167 -7.12 11.50 4.24
C ASP A 167 -6.63 10.04 4.33
N THR A 168 -6.99 9.17 3.38
CA THR A 168 -6.53 7.76 3.35
C THR A 168 -5.00 7.69 3.44
N PRO A 169 -4.43 7.13 4.52
CA PRO A 169 -2.99 7.03 4.68
C PRO A 169 -2.42 5.97 3.73
N LYS A 170 -1.18 6.19 3.30
CA LYS A 170 -0.43 5.14 2.59
C LYS A 170 -0.17 3.96 3.54
N SER A 171 -0.54 2.75 3.13
CA SER A 171 -0.34 1.55 3.95
C SER A 171 1.10 1.06 3.93
N SER A 172 1.83 1.37 5.00
CA SER A 172 3.17 0.85 5.26
C SER A 172 3.45 0.89 6.76
N CYS A 173 4.04 -0.17 7.30
CA CYS A 173 4.41 -0.22 8.71
C CYS A 173 5.32 0.94 9.10
N LEU A 174 5.27 1.31 10.37
CA LEU A 174 5.88 2.52 10.90
C LEU A 174 7.39 2.55 10.66
N GLY A 175 8.09 1.43 10.86
CA GLY A 175 9.53 1.32 10.58
C GLY A 175 9.90 0.85 9.16
N CYS A 176 9.03 0.96 8.15
CA CYS A 176 9.36 0.47 6.81
C CYS A 176 10.57 1.22 6.20
N PRO A 177 11.69 0.53 5.86
CA PRO A 177 12.87 1.20 5.28
C PRO A 177 12.61 1.87 3.92
N PHE A 178 11.50 1.56 3.26
CA PHE A 178 11.12 2.16 1.98
C PHE A 178 10.35 3.48 2.12
N HIS A 179 10.16 4.01 3.33
CA HIS A 179 9.69 5.38 3.51
C HIS A 179 10.64 6.39 2.85
N GLY A 180 10.05 7.32 2.09
CA GLY A 180 10.78 8.49 1.60
C GLY A 180 10.93 9.57 2.67
N ASN A 181 11.76 10.58 2.39
CA ASN A 181 11.99 11.73 3.28
C ASN A 181 10.68 12.40 3.72
N GLN A 182 9.72 12.59 2.82
CA GLN A 182 8.41 13.18 3.17
C GLN A 182 7.64 12.34 4.18
N GLN A 183 7.70 11.00 4.09
CA GLN A 183 7.02 10.13 5.06
C GLN A 183 7.70 10.21 6.43
N TRP A 184 9.04 10.22 6.48
CA TRP A 184 9.77 10.40 7.73
C TRP A 184 9.51 11.75 8.38
N ARG A 185 9.49 12.84 7.61
CA ARG A 185 9.10 14.17 8.10
C ARG A 185 7.67 14.16 8.63
N ASN A 186 6.73 13.58 7.89
CA ASN A 186 5.35 13.48 8.35
C ASN A 186 5.27 12.78 9.72
N ILE A 187 5.92 11.63 9.90
CA ILE A 187 5.95 10.94 11.19
C ILE A 187 6.57 11.82 12.28
N ARG A 188 7.73 12.45 12.01
CA ARG A 188 8.40 13.37 12.95
C ARG A 188 7.50 14.53 13.38
N ASP A 189 6.84 15.16 12.42
CA ASP A 189 6.17 16.43 12.58
C ASP A 189 4.73 16.26 13.10
N THR A 190 4.05 15.14 12.80
CA THR A 190 2.66 14.90 13.20
C THR A 190 2.52 13.91 14.36
N SER A 191 3.54 13.07 14.62
CA SER A 191 3.46 11.96 15.57
C SER A 191 4.75 11.80 16.41
N PRO A 192 5.02 12.68 17.38
CA PRO A 192 6.27 12.64 18.16
C PRO A 192 6.57 11.29 18.85
N GLU A 193 5.55 10.63 19.39
CA GLU A 193 5.70 9.31 20.03
C GLU A 193 6.08 8.23 19.01
N GLU A 194 5.45 8.24 17.83
CA GLU A 194 5.76 7.28 16.76
C GLU A 194 7.17 7.54 16.20
N TRP A 195 7.58 8.80 16.12
CA TRP A 195 8.93 9.20 15.75
C TRP A 195 9.98 8.71 16.74
N GLU A 196 9.73 8.87 18.04
CA GLU A 196 10.61 8.36 19.09
C GLU A 196 10.76 6.83 18.99
N ASP A 197 9.64 6.12 18.78
CA ASP A 197 9.66 4.66 18.65
C ASP A 197 10.50 4.18 17.45
N VAL A 198 10.34 4.79 16.26
CA VAL A 198 11.15 4.39 15.09
C VAL A 198 12.62 4.77 15.21
N VAL A 199 12.93 5.88 15.88
CA VAL A 199 14.32 6.27 16.16
C VAL A 199 14.96 5.30 17.15
N ALA A 200 14.23 4.89 18.19
CA ALA A 200 14.68 3.89 19.15
C ALA A 200 14.90 2.53 18.46
N PHE A 201 13.97 2.11 17.59
CA PHE A 201 14.12 0.90 16.79
C PHE A 201 15.35 0.97 15.87
N ASP A 202 15.54 2.06 15.11
CA ASP A 202 16.71 2.24 14.23
C ASP A 202 18.04 2.20 14.99
N ALA A 203 18.07 2.70 16.24
CA ALA A 203 19.22 2.59 17.11
C ALA A 203 19.46 1.14 17.58
N ALA A 204 18.39 0.43 17.96
CA ALA A 204 18.47 -0.94 18.48
C ALA A 204 18.92 -1.94 17.41
N ILE A 205 18.45 -1.81 16.16
CA ILE A 205 18.86 -2.69 15.05
C ILE A 205 20.31 -2.46 14.60
N ARG A 206 20.98 -1.39 15.05
CA ARG A 206 22.26 -0.94 14.49
C ARG A 206 23.32 -2.02 14.51
N GLN A 207 23.42 -2.76 15.60
CA GLN A 207 24.42 -3.83 15.76
C GLN A 207 23.94 -5.17 15.19
N GLY A 208 22.71 -5.20 14.64
CA GLY A 208 22.02 -6.39 14.18
C GLY A 208 21.69 -7.33 15.33
N ASN A 209 20.68 -8.20 15.15
CA ASN A 209 20.65 -9.41 15.96
C ASN A 209 21.74 -10.35 15.44
N ALA A 210 22.52 -10.95 16.34
CA ALA A 210 23.75 -11.70 16.06
C ALA A 210 23.59 -12.93 15.14
N ARG A 211 22.39 -13.24 14.63
CA ARG A 211 22.05 -14.43 13.80
C ARG A 211 21.44 -14.06 12.45
N ALA A 212 21.96 -13.02 11.81
CA ALA A 212 21.30 -12.34 10.69
C ALA A 212 21.38 -13.02 9.31
N ASN A 213 21.85 -14.26 9.22
CA ASN A 213 21.69 -15.06 8.01
C ASN A 213 21.14 -16.46 8.34
N ALA A 214 20.66 -17.18 7.32
CA ALA A 214 20.13 -18.55 7.46
C ALA A 214 21.17 -19.57 8.02
N SER A 215 22.42 -19.14 8.15
CA SER A 215 23.56 -19.92 8.65
C SER A 215 24.01 -19.50 10.05
N GLY A 216 23.33 -18.53 10.70
CA GLY A 216 23.67 -18.05 12.04
C GLY A 216 24.87 -17.10 12.13
N ASN A 217 25.39 -16.58 11.02
CA ASN A 217 26.49 -15.62 11.06
C ASN A 217 26.01 -14.23 11.50
N PRO A 218 26.82 -13.49 12.27
CA PRO A 218 26.54 -12.10 12.61
C PRO A 218 26.42 -11.22 11.36
N LEU A 219 25.64 -10.14 11.45
CA LEU A 219 25.76 -9.04 10.51
C LEU A 219 27.20 -8.51 10.56
N LEU A 220 27.91 -8.59 9.44
CA LEU A 220 29.26 -8.04 9.28
C LEU A 220 29.24 -6.51 9.08
N GLY A 221 28.25 -5.81 9.66
CA GLY A 221 27.98 -4.41 9.37
C GLY A 221 26.85 -3.83 10.22
N GLN A 222 26.58 -2.55 10.03
CA GLN A 222 25.54 -1.82 10.74
C GLN A 222 24.24 -1.76 9.93
N ALA A 223 23.10 -1.97 10.56
CA ALA A 223 21.78 -1.86 9.92
C ALA A 223 21.13 -0.50 10.17
N PHE A 224 20.38 0.01 9.20
CA PHE A 224 19.72 1.33 9.22
C PHE A 224 18.34 1.26 8.56
N LEU A 225 17.40 2.05 9.07
CA LEU A 225 16.11 2.29 8.41
C LEU A 225 16.24 3.21 7.19
N HIS A 226 17.17 4.19 7.24
CA HIS A 226 17.29 5.19 6.19
C HIS A 226 18.37 4.83 5.15
N ARG A 227 18.08 5.09 3.87
CA ARG A 227 18.96 4.76 2.72
C ARG A 227 20.36 5.41 2.78
N SER A 228 20.50 6.51 3.51
CA SER A 228 21.79 7.19 3.69
C SER A 228 22.74 6.46 4.64
N ARG A 229 22.28 5.41 5.34
CA ARG A 229 23.07 4.63 6.31
C ARG A 229 23.65 5.50 7.42
N VAL A 230 22.82 6.42 7.90
CA VAL A 230 23.07 7.21 9.12
C VAL A 230 21.88 7.03 10.06
N PRO A 231 22.05 7.24 11.38
CA PRO A 231 20.94 7.15 12.31
C PRO A 231 19.74 7.97 11.86
N LEU A 232 18.54 7.43 12.01
CA LEU A 232 17.32 8.07 11.51
C LEU A 232 17.13 9.49 12.08
N SER A 233 17.50 9.69 13.35
CA SER A 233 17.51 11.01 14.00
C SER A 233 18.48 12.04 13.39
N ARG A 234 19.43 11.58 12.57
CA ARG A 234 20.43 12.41 11.86
C ARG A 234 20.33 12.28 10.34
N ALA A 235 19.37 11.50 9.85
CA ALA A 235 19.18 11.31 8.42
C ALA A 235 18.79 12.64 7.77
N PRO A 236 19.21 12.90 6.52
CA PRO A 236 18.88 14.13 5.80
C PRO A 236 17.43 14.09 5.31
N ILE A 237 16.48 13.91 6.24
CA ILE A 237 15.07 13.80 5.95
C ILE A 237 14.48 15.15 5.56
N ASP A 238 15.12 16.28 5.86
CA ASP A 238 14.66 17.61 5.42
C ASP A 238 15.10 17.97 4.00
N HIS A 239 15.91 17.12 3.36
CA HIS A 239 16.23 17.29 1.95
C HIS A 239 14.97 17.00 1.10
N VAL A 240 14.47 18.03 0.42
CA VAL A 240 13.38 17.95 -0.57
C VAL A 240 14.00 17.74 -1.95
N THR A 241 13.56 16.70 -2.66
CA THR A 241 14.07 16.41 -4.00
C THR A 241 13.35 17.25 -5.05
N ALA A 242 13.96 17.44 -6.23
CA ALA A 242 13.33 18.13 -7.34
C ALA A 242 11.98 17.51 -7.75
N ALA A 243 11.89 16.17 -7.73
CA ALA A 243 10.66 15.44 -8.01
C ALA A 243 9.56 15.71 -6.97
N GLU A 244 9.93 15.81 -5.69
CA GLU A 244 8.98 16.17 -4.64
C GLU A 244 8.49 17.61 -4.80
N TRP A 245 9.39 18.53 -5.16
CA TRP A 245 9.03 19.92 -5.41
C TRP A 245 8.07 20.07 -6.60
N ALA A 246 8.35 19.37 -7.71
CA ALA A 246 7.47 19.35 -8.88
C ALA A 246 6.07 18.79 -8.55
N ALA A 247 5.98 17.72 -7.74
CA ALA A 247 4.70 17.17 -7.31
C ALA A 247 3.87 18.19 -6.49
N ARG A 248 4.52 18.95 -5.59
CA ARG A 248 3.84 20.01 -4.81
C ARG A 248 3.33 21.15 -5.70
N GLN A 249 4.07 21.51 -6.74
CA GLN A 249 3.61 22.53 -7.69
C GLN A 249 2.39 22.04 -8.47
N GLN A 250 2.43 20.80 -8.94
CA GLN A 250 1.30 20.22 -9.65
C GLN A 250 0.04 20.15 -8.77
N GLU A 251 0.17 19.76 -7.50
CA GLU A 251 -0.95 19.78 -6.54
C GLU A 251 -1.52 21.20 -6.35
N LEU A 252 -0.66 22.22 -6.29
CA LEU A 252 -1.09 23.62 -6.23
C LEU A 252 -1.79 24.05 -7.51
N ASP A 253 -1.24 23.70 -8.68
CA ASP A 253 -1.82 24.03 -9.98
C ASP A 253 -3.20 23.36 -10.15
N ASP A 254 -3.35 22.09 -9.75
CA ASP A 254 -4.64 21.38 -9.77
C ASP A 254 -5.67 22.01 -8.81
N LEU A 255 -5.24 22.48 -7.63
CA LEU A 255 -6.10 23.20 -6.69
C LEU A 255 -6.53 24.56 -7.24
N VAL A 256 -5.62 25.28 -7.89
CA VAL A 256 -5.90 26.56 -8.55
C VAL A 256 -6.87 26.34 -9.71
N ALA A 257 -6.62 25.36 -10.57
CA ALA A 257 -7.51 25.02 -11.68
C ALA A 257 -8.92 24.63 -11.18
N GLY A 258 -9.02 23.84 -10.11
CA GLY A 258 -10.31 23.52 -9.49
C GLY A 258 -11.00 24.75 -8.89
N ALA A 259 -10.24 25.70 -8.31
CA ALA A 259 -10.79 26.95 -7.82
C ALA A 259 -11.27 27.87 -8.95
N GLU A 260 -10.52 27.96 -10.04
CA GLU A 260 -10.89 28.71 -11.25
C GLU A 260 -12.13 28.09 -11.92
N GLU A 261 -12.21 26.77 -12.06
CA GLU A 261 -13.42 26.10 -12.57
C GLU A 261 -14.65 26.32 -11.67
N MET A 262 -14.45 26.44 -10.35
CA MET A 262 -15.54 26.75 -9.42
C MET A 262 -16.02 28.21 -9.51
N GLU A 263 -15.12 29.15 -9.77
CA GLU A 263 -15.43 30.58 -9.86
C GLU A 263 -15.93 30.98 -11.26
N ASP A 264 -15.26 30.50 -12.31
CA ASP A 264 -15.48 30.90 -13.71
C ASP A 264 -16.31 29.87 -14.51
N GLY A 265 -16.55 28.68 -13.96
CA GLY A 265 -17.18 27.56 -14.65
C GLY A 265 -16.23 26.80 -15.58
N VAL A 266 -16.64 25.62 -16.05
CA VAL A 266 -15.87 24.87 -17.06
C VAL A 266 -15.77 25.66 -18.36
N ALA A 267 -14.55 25.82 -18.88
CA ALA A 267 -14.25 26.62 -20.08
C ALA A 267 -15.09 26.22 -21.31
N ASP A 268 -15.45 24.94 -21.45
CA ASP A 268 -16.36 24.43 -22.47
C ASP A 268 -17.83 24.50 -22.02
N GLY A 269 -18.25 25.70 -21.63
CA GLY A 269 -19.63 26.02 -21.30
C GLY A 269 -20.54 25.96 -22.52
N CYS A 270 -21.81 25.61 -22.27
CA CYS A 270 -22.89 25.40 -23.26
C CYS A 270 -22.84 26.42 -24.43
N SER A 271 -22.30 25.98 -25.56
CA SER A 271 -22.40 26.70 -26.83
C SER A 271 -23.83 26.56 -27.37
N PRO A 272 -24.42 27.61 -27.98
CA PRO A 272 -25.70 27.51 -28.68
C PRO A 272 -25.72 26.46 -29.81
N TRP A 273 -24.54 25.94 -30.18
CA TRP A 273 -24.32 25.02 -31.29
C TRP A 273 -23.87 23.62 -30.84
N ALA A 274 -23.74 23.36 -29.53
CA ALA A 274 -23.34 22.06 -29.00
C ALA A 274 -24.02 21.79 -27.65
N CYS A 275 -25.26 21.30 -27.68
CA CYS A 275 -25.88 20.66 -26.52
C CYS A 275 -25.40 19.19 -26.45
N ARG A 276 -25.03 18.73 -25.25
CA ARG A 276 -24.81 17.29 -24.98
C ARG A 276 -26.12 16.54 -25.26
N GLY A 277 -26.19 15.89 -26.41
CA GLY A 277 -27.42 15.21 -26.80
C GLY A 277 -27.42 14.42 -28.10
N GLU A 278 -26.33 14.27 -28.84
CA GLU A 278 -26.26 13.28 -29.93
C GLU A 278 -24.88 12.63 -29.93
N ALA A 279 -24.83 11.37 -29.52
CA ALA A 279 -23.74 10.49 -29.92
C ALA A 279 -24.06 10.10 -31.36
N ASP A 280 -23.33 10.66 -32.33
CA ASP A 280 -23.38 10.15 -33.70
C ASP A 280 -22.92 8.68 -33.72
N PRO A 281 -23.63 7.81 -34.45
CA PRO A 281 -23.33 6.40 -34.47
C PRO A 281 -21.99 6.16 -35.15
N VAL A 282 -21.22 5.22 -34.61
CA VAL A 282 -20.01 4.66 -35.22
C VAL A 282 -20.35 4.29 -36.67
N GLN A 283 -19.71 4.98 -37.62
CA GLN A 283 -19.88 4.73 -39.05
C GLN A 283 -19.04 3.51 -39.44
N ASP A 284 -19.72 2.43 -39.83
CA ASP A 284 -19.12 1.19 -40.34
C ASP A 284 -18.29 1.46 -41.61
N ASP A 285 -17.08 0.90 -41.61
CA ASP A 285 -16.14 0.93 -42.72
C ASP A 285 -16.48 -0.16 -43.73
N PHE A 286 -17.12 0.22 -44.85
CA PHE A 286 -17.17 -0.59 -46.07
C PHE A 286 -16.91 0.29 -47.29
N GLY A 287 -15.62 0.50 -47.59
CA GLY A 287 -15.16 0.97 -48.88
C GLY A 287 -15.20 -0.14 -49.93
N LEU A 288 -16.20 -0.12 -50.83
CA LEU A 288 -16.10 -0.73 -52.15
C LEU A 288 -15.56 0.34 -53.13
N ALA A 289 -14.38 0.10 -53.67
CA ALA A 289 -13.91 0.73 -54.89
C ALA A 289 -14.09 -0.24 -56.06
N SER A 290 -14.51 0.35 -57.18
CA SER A 290 -14.80 -0.25 -58.50
C SER A 290 -13.69 -1.15 -59.06
#